data_AF-A0A0E2NC64-F1
#
_entry.id   AF-A0A0E2NC64-F1
#
_cell.length_a   1.000
_cell.length_b   1.000
_cell.length_c   1.000
_cell.angle_alpha   90.00
_cell.angle_beta   90.00
_cell.angle_gamma   90.00
#
_symmetry.space_group_name_H-M   'P 1'
#
loop_
_entity.id
_entity.type
_entity.pdbx_description
1 polymer ?
#
loop_
_entity_poly.entity_id
_entity_poly.type
_entity_poly.pdbx_seq_one_letter_code
_entity_poly.pdbx_strand_id
1 'polypeptide(L)' 'MHDRDLTPDMVPVIKLARQKRIPYSWISGYYPGLNFGRIADVMSGRRFPEIPPASDLPADFPSA' A
#
# COMPACT_ATOMS: atom_id res chain seq x y z
N MET A 1 -1.36 18.83 5.18
CA MET A 1 -1.58 17.43 4.79
C MET A 1 -1.37 16.58 6.03
N HIS A 2 -2.42 15.96 6.58
CA HIS A 2 -2.25 14.99 7.66
C HIS A 2 -1.64 13.74 7.06
N ASP A 3 -0.37 13.52 7.37
CA ASP A 3 0.40 12.45 6.80
C ASP A 3 0.14 11.19 7.62
N ARG A 4 -0.77 10.32 7.17
CA ARG A 4 -1.17 9.12 7.90
C ARG A 4 -0.01 8.14 8.00
N ASP A 5 0.30 7.68 9.20
CA ASP A 5 1.35 6.70 9.40
C ASP A 5 1.07 5.37 8.69
N LEU A 6 2.14 4.84 8.08
CA LEU A 6 2.15 3.52 7.47
C LEU A 6 2.14 2.48 8.59
N THR A 7 1.11 1.66 8.61
CA THR A 7 0.96 0.57 9.58
C THR A 7 1.36 -0.78 8.95
N PRO A 8 1.82 -1.75 9.76
CA PRO A 8 2.15 -3.10 9.28
C PRO A 8 1.04 -3.76 8.48
N ASP A 9 -0.23 -3.56 8.86
CA ASP A 9 -1.39 -4.20 8.21
C ASP A 9 -1.66 -3.67 6.78
N MET A 10 -1.19 -2.47 6.46
CA MET A 10 -1.33 -1.89 5.12
C MET A 10 -0.31 -2.46 4.13
N VAL A 11 0.86 -2.89 4.63
CA VAL A 11 2.01 -3.30 3.82
C VAL A 11 1.70 -4.49 2.90
N PRO A 12 1.05 -5.57 3.37
CA PRO A 12 0.68 -6.69 2.51
C PRO A 12 -0.16 -6.26 1.32
N VAL A 13 -1.15 -5.40 1.56
CA VAL A 13 -2.08 -4.88 0.54
C VAL A 13 -1.35 -3.98 -0.45
N ILE A 14 -0.49 -3.07 0.03
CA ILE A 14 0.32 -2.19 -0.83
C ILE A 14 1.22 -3.02 -1.76
N LYS A 15 1.93 -4.01 -1.20
CA LYS A 15 2.83 -4.89 -1.96
C LYS A 15 2.05 -5.68 -3.01
N LEU A 16 0.91 -6.28 -2.64
CA LEU A 16 0.06 -7.02 -3.59
C LEU A 16 -0.53 -6.11 -4.68
N ALA A 17 -1.05 -4.93 -4.31
CA ALA A 17 -1.58 -3.96 -5.26
C ALA A 17 -0.53 -3.55 -6.29
N ARG A 18 0.72 -3.36 -5.85
CA ARG A 18 1.85 -3.05 -6.74
C ARG A 18 2.26 -4.22 -7.63
N GLN A 19 2.22 -5.45 -7.15
CA GLN A 19 2.41 -6.63 -7.99
C GLN A 19 1.33 -6.73 -9.08
N LYS A 20 0.08 -6.37 -8.75
CA LYS A 20 -1.04 -6.26 -9.71
C LYS A 20 -0.99 -4.99 -10.58
N ARG A 21 0.11 -4.22 -10.54
CA ARG A 21 0.34 -2.97 -11.30
C ARG A 21 -0.68 -1.87 -11.02
N ILE A 22 -1.34 -1.89 -9.86
CA ILE A 22 -2.30 -0.85 -9.47
C ILE A 22 -1.56 0.48 -9.24
N PRO A 23 -2.08 1.62 -9.76
CA PRO A 23 -1.45 2.93 -9.58
C PRO A 23 -1.36 3.37 -8.12
N TYR A 24 -0.36 4.18 -7.79
CA TYR A 24 -0.18 4.73 -6.44
C TYR A 24 -1.38 5.59 -6.01
N SER A 25 -2.02 6.28 -6.96
CA SER A 25 -3.22 7.09 -6.70
C SER A 25 -4.38 6.26 -6.15
N TRP A 26 -4.55 5.01 -6.60
CA TRP A 26 -5.61 4.12 -6.12
C TRP A 26 -5.31 3.61 -4.71
N ILE A 27 -4.07 3.21 -4.47
CA ILE A 27 -3.60 2.76 -3.14
C ILE A 27 -3.73 3.92 -2.12
N SER A 28 -3.30 5.11 -2.50
CA SER A 28 -3.42 6.32 -1.68
C SER A 28 -4.87 6.75 -1.48
N GLY A 29 -5.74 6.58 -2.48
CA GLY A 29 -7.17 6.83 -2.35
C GLY A 29 -7.85 5.84 -1.40
N TYR A 30 -7.45 4.57 -1.43
CA TYR A 30 -7.97 3.54 -0.53
C TYR A 30 -7.54 3.75 0.93
N TYR A 31 -6.37 4.36 1.15
CA TYR A 31 -5.88 4.70 2.49
C TYR A 31 -5.87 6.23 2.69
N PRO A 32 -6.97 6.84 3.18
CA PRO A 32 -7.05 8.29 3.37
C PRO A 32 -5.86 8.85 4.15
N GLY A 33 -5.15 9.79 3.52
CA GLY A 33 -3.97 10.45 4.09
C GLY A 33 -2.64 9.69 3.91
N LEU A 34 -2.63 8.52 3.25
CA LEU A 34 -1.40 7.83 2.91
C LEU A 34 -0.75 8.47 1.68
N ASN A 35 0.42 9.04 1.84
CA ASN A 35 1.16 9.67 0.75
C ASN A 35 1.90 8.65 -0.15
N PHE A 36 2.30 9.09 -1.35
CA PHE A 36 3.03 8.25 -2.30
C PHE A 36 4.45 7.89 -1.84
N GLY A 37 5.09 8.73 -1.03
CA GLY A 37 6.40 8.47 -0.45
C GLY A 37 6.40 7.23 0.46
N ARG A 38 5.37 7.06 1.28
CA ARG A 38 5.19 5.90 2.16
C ARG A 38 4.96 4.62 1.35
N ILE A 39 4.22 4.71 0.25
CA ILE A 39 4.06 3.59 -0.70
C ILE A 39 5.43 3.23 -1.31
N ALA A 40 6.24 4.22 -1.68
CA ALA A 40 7.59 4.00 -2.20
C ALA A 40 8.54 3.42 -1.14
N ASP A 41 8.46 3.85 0.12
CA ASP A 41 9.24 3.31 1.24
C ASP A 41 8.95 1.82 1.48
N VAL A 42 7.69 1.38 1.31
CA VAL A 42 7.32 -0.04 1.34
C VAL A 42 7.95 -0.80 0.19
N MET A 43 7.83 -0.27 -1.03
CA MET A 43 8.30 -0.96 -2.24
C MET A 43 9.82 -1.00 -2.36
N SER A 44 10.52 -0.01 -1.79
CA SER A 44 11.98 0.00 -1.71
C SER A 44 12.55 -0.84 -0.57
N GLY A 45 11.69 -1.39 0.30
CA GLY A 45 12.11 -2.17 1.46
C GLY A 45 12.63 -1.34 2.64
N ARG A 46 12.55 0.00 2.57
CA ARG A 46 12.93 0.90 3.68
C ARG A 46 12.00 0.75 4.89
N ARG A 47 10.73 0.41 4.65
CA ARG A 47 9.71 0.16 5.69
C ARG A 47 9.13 -1.24 5.54
N PHE A 48 9.14 -2.00 6.63
CA PHE A 48 8.53 -3.34 6.73
C PHE A 48 8.99 -4.31 5.62
N PRO A 49 10.31 -4.49 5.41
CA PRO A 49 10.84 -5.38 4.37
C PRO A 49 10.42 -6.83 4.56
N GLU A 50 10.35 -7.29 5.82
CA GLU A 50 10.02 -8.66 6.22
C GLU A 50 8.56 -9.07 5.98
N ILE A 51 7.65 -8.11 5.85
CA ILE A 51 6.22 -8.40 5.69
C ILE A 51 5.95 -8.83 4.23
N PRO A 52 5.48 -10.05 3.96
CA PRO A 52 5.19 -10.48 2.60
C PRO A 52 3.97 -9.75 1.99
N PRO A 53 3.81 -9.75 0.66
CA PRO A 53 2.55 -9.34 0.02
C PRO A 53 1.38 -10.20 0.52
N ALA A 54 0.19 -9.61 0.55
CA ALA A 54 -1.04 -10.37 0.80
C ALA A 54 -1.28 -11.40 -0.32
N SER A 55 -2.03 -12.45 -0.03
CA SER A 55 -2.53 -13.39 -1.04
C SER A 55 -3.65 -12.76 -1.88
N ASP A 56 -4.54 -12.03 -1.22
CA ASP A 56 -5.71 -11.40 -1.81
C ASP A 56 -5.83 -9.94 -1.38
N LEU A 57 -6.41 -9.10 -2.26
CA LEU A 57 -6.74 -7.73 -1.91
C LEU A 57 -8.04 -7.71 -1.09
N PRO A 58 -8.23 -6.71 -0.21
CA PRO A 58 -9.50 -6.50 0.47
C PRO A 58 -10.66 -6.45 -0.53
N ALA A 59 -11.83 -6.99 -0.16
CA ALA A 59 -12.99 -7.04 -1.04
C ALA A 59 -13.53 -5.65 -1.44
N ASP A 60 -13.25 -4.63 -0.63
CA ASP A 60 -13.57 -3.22 -0.86
C ASP A 60 -12.44 -2.45 -1.55
N PHE A 61 -11.31 -3.10 -1.86
CA PHE A 61 -10.21 -2.47 -2.55
C PHE A 61 -10.60 -2.16 -4.00
N PRO A 62 -10.29 -0.97 -4.54
CA PRO A 62 -10.66 -0.62 -5.90
C PRO A 62 -9.98 -1.57 -6.89
N SER A 63 -10.79 -2.40 -7.57
CA SER A 63 -10.40 -3.19 -8.74
C SER A 63 -11.11 -2.65 -9.96
N ALA A 64 -10.37 -2.36 -11.03
CA ALA A 64 -10.93 -2.01 -12.33
C ALA A 64 -11.60 -3.22 -12.99
#